data_AF-A0A3S0CSG7-F1
#
_entry.id   AF-A0A3S0CSG7-F1
#
_cell.length_a   1.000
_cell.length_b   1.000
_cell.length_c   1.000
_cell.angle_alpha   90.00
_cell.angle_beta   90.00
_cell.angle_gamma   90.00
#
_symmetry.space_group_name_H-M   'P 1'
#
loop_
_entity.id
_entity.type
_entity.pdbx_description
1 polymer ?
#
loop_
_entity_poly.entity_id
_entity_poly.type
_entity_poly.pdbx_seq_one_letter_code
_entity_poly.pdbx_strand_id
1 'polypeptide(L)'
;MTSQLARDQRESKQGRSTESQGEFQEIKAKLDARRLLAELSQSHGVIPDKYEVTKAKDGSDRIKAGTRNLNVSDFLTKELNMPWKDAAKTLRDSYARQRGREPEQEAKREPRRQLWGEFQEQRRTRAQQQRTAQWDEQRTRERERRDAIKKEFYAKRSKAQSDRSMKPAERKAAVSVARMERLAKEAALRERVKIEREQLKTEQRKPAREQYRDFLTEKAQAGDEQALAELRRMRPEPTDKDKATDAQVKPAERQADQDRAPLHRAPAITYQVARNGDVTYQRDGRDMLRDAGRSVHMLQQDAQTIETGLRLAQQKFGSKLALSGPQDFQEKAARIAAEAGLKVEFSDQRLNKIMQERRAQLDAEKAREAEARKLAQDFAKQREQEKAKAKEPAAPAGPQKAQEQPAPAIESKAPNTEQGRYTGEVEAVDAQHVYQRRGQDVIRHDRKHFNEAPQPGDQVQVTYRQGKATVKNQGREIDNDHSHGL
;
A
#
# COMPACT_ATOMS: atom_id res chain seq x y z
N MET A 1 30.47 -25.35 -35.71
CA MET A 1 29.27 -25.86 -35.01
C MET A 1 29.73 -26.82 -33.92
N THR A 2 29.69 -26.40 -32.64
CA THR A 2 30.04 -27.28 -31.52
C THR A 2 28.95 -28.32 -31.32
N SER A 3 29.31 -29.61 -31.37
CA SER A 3 28.40 -30.73 -31.11
C SER A 3 27.67 -30.55 -29.78
N GLN A 4 26.37 -30.85 -29.75
CA GLN A 4 25.52 -30.82 -28.55
C GLN A 4 26.12 -31.68 -27.42
N LEU A 5 26.80 -32.77 -27.79
CA LEU A 5 27.57 -33.63 -26.89
C LEU A 5 28.69 -32.86 -26.15
N ALA A 6 29.35 -31.91 -26.82
CA ALA A 6 30.42 -31.11 -26.22
C ALA A 6 29.87 -30.01 -25.30
N ARG A 7 28.65 -29.53 -25.56
CA ARG A 7 27.93 -28.59 -24.68
C ARG A 7 27.46 -29.29 -23.41
N ASP A 8 26.86 -30.47 -23.55
CA ASP A 8 26.40 -31.29 -22.42
C ASP A 8 27.58 -31.75 -21.55
N GLN A 9 28.72 -32.10 -22.14
CA GLN A 9 29.94 -32.43 -21.38
C GLN A 9 30.48 -31.23 -20.60
N ARG A 10 30.43 -30.02 -21.15
CA ARG A 10 30.84 -28.78 -20.45
C ARG A 10 29.88 -28.42 -19.32
N GLU A 11 28.58 -28.54 -19.54
CA GLU A 11 27.55 -28.29 -18.51
C GLU A 11 27.61 -29.35 -17.39
N SER A 12 27.92 -30.62 -17.70
CA SER A 12 28.15 -31.65 -16.68
C SER A 12 29.40 -31.42 -15.84
N LYS A 13 30.43 -30.76 -16.40
CA LYS A 13 31.67 -30.41 -15.69
C LYS A 13 31.48 -29.18 -14.80
N GLN A 14 30.65 -28.21 -15.20
CA GLN A 14 30.39 -26.98 -14.42
C GLN A 14 29.48 -27.19 -13.20
N GLY A 15 28.71 -28.29 -13.14
CA GLY A 15 27.83 -28.63 -12.01
C GLY A 15 28.45 -29.50 -10.92
N ARG A 16 29.74 -29.87 -11.02
CA ARG A 16 30.41 -30.79 -10.10
C ARG A 16 31.11 -30.04 -8.95
N SER A 17 30.34 -29.51 -8.00
CA SER A 17 30.86 -29.39 -6.63
C SER A 17 30.75 -30.77 -5.95
N THR A 18 31.65 -31.08 -5.03
CA THR A 18 31.66 -32.35 -4.26
C THR A 18 30.33 -32.58 -3.54
N GLU A 19 29.70 -31.51 -3.05
CA GLU A 19 28.37 -31.53 -2.42
C GLU A 19 27.26 -31.91 -3.40
N SER A 20 27.28 -31.40 -4.64
CA SER A 20 26.28 -31.76 -5.65
C SER A 20 26.44 -33.21 -6.12
N GLN A 21 27.65 -33.77 -6.10
CA GLN A 21 27.85 -35.18 -6.41
C GLN A 21 27.22 -36.11 -5.36
N GLY A 22 27.35 -35.79 -4.07
CA GLY A 22 26.72 -36.56 -2.98
C GLY A 22 25.19 -36.53 -3.07
N GLU A 23 24.61 -35.35 -3.32
CA GLU A 23 23.16 -35.16 -3.51
C GLU A 23 22.62 -36.06 -4.63
N PHE A 24 23.23 -36.05 -5.82
CA PHE A 24 22.74 -36.86 -6.94
C PHE A 24 23.03 -38.35 -6.80
N GLN A 25 24.04 -38.75 -6.04
CA GLN A 25 24.23 -40.16 -5.69
C GLN A 25 23.08 -40.65 -4.81
N GLU A 26 22.68 -39.86 -3.81
CA GLU A 26 21.53 -40.20 -2.97
C GLU A 26 20.23 -40.28 -3.79
N ILE A 27 19.97 -39.29 -4.65
CA ILE A 27 18.79 -39.29 -5.50
C ILE A 27 18.77 -40.53 -6.42
N LYS A 28 19.90 -40.88 -7.03
CA LYS A 28 19.99 -42.08 -7.89
C LYS A 28 19.75 -43.38 -7.12
N ALA A 29 20.15 -43.43 -5.86
CA ALA A 29 19.98 -44.62 -5.03
C ALA A 29 18.55 -44.79 -4.51
N LYS A 30 17.87 -43.68 -4.18
CA LYS A 30 16.63 -43.71 -3.40
C LYS A 30 15.38 -43.23 -4.13
N LEU A 31 15.49 -42.52 -5.27
CA LEU A 31 14.33 -42.06 -6.03
C LEU A 31 13.59 -43.24 -6.67
N ASP A 32 12.29 -43.33 -6.40
CA ASP A 32 11.38 -44.31 -6.98
C ASP A 32 11.16 -43.99 -8.47
N ALA A 33 11.60 -44.91 -9.33
CA ALA A 33 11.51 -44.73 -10.76
C ALA A 33 10.08 -44.81 -11.30
N ARG A 34 9.18 -45.58 -10.66
CA ARG A 34 7.76 -45.65 -11.06
C ARG A 34 7.08 -44.32 -10.80
N ARG A 35 7.37 -43.69 -9.65
CA ARG A 35 6.91 -42.34 -9.35
C ARG A 35 7.44 -41.32 -10.35
N LEU A 36 8.74 -41.34 -10.62
CA LEU A 36 9.36 -40.46 -11.60
C LEU A 36 8.71 -40.61 -12.99
N LEU A 37 8.46 -41.85 -13.44
CA LEU A 37 7.79 -42.12 -14.71
C LEU A 37 6.35 -41.55 -14.74
N ALA A 38 5.59 -41.68 -13.66
CA ALA A 38 4.25 -41.11 -13.56
C ALA A 38 4.26 -39.57 -13.62
N GLU A 39 5.22 -38.92 -12.95
CA GLU A 39 5.38 -37.47 -13.01
C GLU A 39 5.84 -36.97 -14.39
N LEU A 40 6.72 -37.74 -15.04
CA LEU A 40 7.16 -37.48 -16.41
C LEU A 40 6.05 -37.73 -17.44
N SER A 41 5.08 -38.60 -17.13
CA SER A 41 3.88 -38.76 -17.97
C SER A 41 3.06 -37.48 -18.03
N GLN A 42 2.84 -36.85 -16.87
CA GLN A 42 2.08 -35.61 -16.79
C GLN A 42 2.84 -34.41 -17.38
N SER A 43 4.16 -34.35 -17.21
CA SER A 43 4.96 -33.18 -17.59
C SER A 43 5.60 -33.26 -18.99
N HIS A 44 6.00 -34.46 -19.42
CA HIS A 44 6.78 -34.67 -20.65
C HIS A 44 6.15 -35.72 -21.58
N GLY A 45 4.94 -36.22 -21.27
CA GLY A 45 4.21 -37.16 -22.13
C GLY A 45 4.82 -38.57 -22.19
N VAL A 46 5.63 -38.94 -21.20
CA VAL A 46 6.15 -40.32 -21.07
C VAL A 46 4.99 -41.29 -20.87
N ILE A 47 5.00 -42.43 -21.54
CA ILE A 47 4.01 -43.50 -21.34
C ILE A 47 4.62 -44.48 -20.33
N PRO A 48 4.20 -44.50 -19.05
CA PRO A 48 4.87 -45.31 -18.01
C PRO A 48 4.89 -46.80 -18.35
N ASP A 49 3.80 -47.31 -18.92
CA ASP A 49 3.65 -48.73 -19.28
C ASP A 49 4.64 -49.21 -20.36
N LYS A 50 5.24 -48.27 -21.11
CA LYS A 50 6.31 -48.58 -22.07
C LYS A 50 7.61 -49.00 -21.38
N TYR A 51 7.80 -48.62 -20.12
CA TYR A 51 9.08 -48.71 -19.42
C TYR A 51 8.99 -49.65 -18.22
N GLU A 52 9.76 -50.74 -18.26
CA GLU A 52 9.87 -51.69 -17.16
C GLU A 52 10.85 -51.16 -16.09
N VAL A 53 10.44 -51.15 -14.82
CA VAL A 53 11.30 -50.78 -13.69
C VAL A 53 11.90 -52.04 -13.07
N THR A 54 13.22 -52.14 -13.09
CA THR A 54 14.04 -53.22 -12.53
C THR A 54 14.92 -52.71 -11.38
N LYS A 55 15.50 -53.61 -10.59
CA LYS A 55 16.42 -53.25 -9.50
C LYS A 55 17.86 -53.60 -9.87
N ALA A 56 18.80 -52.70 -9.60
CA ALA A 56 20.23 -52.98 -9.69
C ALA A 56 20.71 -53.74 -8.44
N LYS A 57 21.95 -54.26 -8.48
CA LYS A 57 22.57 -55.01 -7.37
C LYS A 57 22.70 -54.19 -6.07
N ASP A 58 22.72 -52.87 -6.20
CA ASP A 58 22.77 -51.90 -5.09
C ASP A 58 21.37 -51.53 -4.55
N GLY A 59 20.31 -52.15 -5.08
CA GLY A 59 18.91 -51.87 -4.70
C GLY A 59 18.29 -50.64 -5.37
N SER A 60 19.07 -49.88 -6.16
CA SER A 60 18.57 -48.71 -6.89
C SER A 60 17.64 -49.10 -8.04
N ASP A 61 16.66 -48.24 -8.33
CA ASP A 61 15.76 -48.43 -9.47
C ASP A 61 16.46 -48.17 -10.80
N ARG A 62 16.15 -49.02 -11.78
CA ARG A 62 16.58 -48.91 -13.17
C ARG A 62 15.40 -48.98 -14.11
N ILE A 63 15.40 -48.12 -15.12
CA ILE A 63 14.36 -48.00 -16.13
C ILE A 63 14.87 -48.62 -17.42
N LYS A 64 14.17 -49.66 -17.89
CA LYS A 64 14.50 -50.37 -19.11
C LYS A 64 13.89 -49.64 -20.31
N ALA A 65 14.75 -49.12 -21.18
CA ALA A 65 14.40 -48.45 -22.42
C ALA A 65 14.99 -49.23 -23.60
N GLY A 66 14.18 -50.12 -24.19
CA GLY A 66 14.63 -51.06 -25.21
C GLY A 66 15.71 -52.01 -24.67
N THR A 67 16.91 -51.96 -25.26
CA THR A 67 18.07 -52.77 -24.83
C THR A 67 18.87 -52.15 -23.68
N ARG A 68 18.52 -50.93 -23.26
CA ARG A 68 19.28 -50.16 -22.26
C ARG A 68 18.59 -50.22 -20.90
N ASN A 69 19.37 -50.39 -19.83
CA ASN A 69 18.87 -50.33 -18.45
C ASN A 69 19.48 -49.13 -17.71
N LEU A 70 18.72 -48.03 -17.65
CA LEU A 70 19.22 -46.71 -17.26
C LEU A 70 18.86 -46.39 -15.80
N ASN A 71 19.72 -45.66 -15.08
CA ASN A 71 19.28 -45.06 -13.81
C ASN A 71 18.38 -43.84 -14.09
N VAL A 72 17.69 -43.33 -13.07
CA VAL A 72 16.77 -42.20 -13.16
C VAL A 72 17.38 -40.95 -13.83
N SER A 73 18.68 -40.70 -13.64
CA SER A 73 19.39 -39.57 -14.23
C SER A 73 19.79 -39.80 -15.69
N ASP A 74 20.21 -41.01 -16.02
CA ASP A 74 20.54 -41.41 -17.38
C ASP A 74 19.28 -41.54 -18.24
N PHE A 75 18.15 -41.92 -17.64
CA PHE A 75 16.86 -41.93 -18.33
C PHE A 75 16.49 -40.52 -18.82
N LEU A 76 16.53 -39.52 -17.94
CA LEU A 76 16.23 -38.13 -18.33
C LEU A 76 17.18 -37.61 -19.41
N THR A 77 18.48 -37.85 -19.26
CA THR A 77 19.48 -37.25 -20.16
C THR A 77 19.68 -38.03 -21.46
N LYS A 78 19.51 -39.35 -21.46
CA LYS A 78 19.85 -40.21 -22.61
C LYS A 78 18.67 -40.90 -23.27
N GLU A 79 17.52 -40.99 -22.62
CA GLU A 79 16.27 -41.47 -23.24
C GLU A 79 15.38 -40.27 -23.61
N LEU A 80 15.22 -39.29 -22.72
CA LEU A 80 14.43 -38.09 -22.98
C LEU A 80 15.23 -36.93 -23.59
N ASN A 81 16.55 -37.08 -23.76
CA ASN A 81 17.46 -36.03 -24.25
C ASN A 81 17.31 -34.69 -23.51
N MET A 82 17.01 -34.75 -22.21
CA MET A 82 16.81 -33.57 -21.38
C MET A 82 18.16 -32.92 -21.02
N PRO A 83 18.32 -31.60 -21.18
CA PRO A 83 19.51 -30.88 -20.73
C PRO A 83 19.78 -31.15 -19.24
N TRP A 84 21.06 -31.27 -18.86
CA TRP A 84 21.42 -31.67 -17.48
C TRP A 84 20.81 -30.73 -16.43
N LYS A 85 20.74 -29.43 -16.71
CA LYS A 85 20.12 -28.44 -15.81
C LYS A 85 18.66 -28.77 -15.49
N ASP A 86 17.89 -29.16 -16.49
CA ASP A 86 16.47 -29.49 -16.35
C ASP A 86 16.28 -30.89 -15.74
N ALA A 87 17.16 -31.83 -16.10
CA ALA A 87 17.18 -33.17 -15.51
C ALA A 87 17.51 -33.12 -14.02
N ALA A 88 18.54 -32.37 -13.63
CA ALA A 88 18.95 -32.13 -12.26
C ALA A 88 17.82 -31.53 -11.43
N LYS A 89 17.09 -30.54 -11.97
CA LYS A 89 15.92 -29.94 -11.32
C LYS A 89 14.78 -30.94 -11.16
N THR A 90 14.45 -31.70 -12.20
CA THR A 90 13.39 -32.71 -12.18
C THR A 90 13.66 -33.78 -11.13
N LEU A 91 14.91 -34.26 -11.06
CA LEU A 91 15.36 -35.23 -10.05
C LEU A 91 15.21 -34.69 -8.62
N ARG A 92 15.63 -33.44 -8.36
CA ARG A 92 15.47 -32.80 -7.04
C ARG A 92 14.00 -32.63 -6.66
N ASP A 93 13.18 -32.09 -7.57
CA ASP A 93 11.77 -31.82 -7.33
C ASP A 93 10.99 -33.13 -7.07
N SER A 94 11.29 -34.20 -7.83
CA SER A 94 10.68 -35.52 -7.65
C SER A 94 11.12 -36.18 -6.33
N TYR A 95 12.41 -36.13 -6.01
CA TYR A 95 12.94 -36.72 -4.76
C TYR A 95 12.47 -35.96 -3.51
N ALA A 96 12.36 -34.63 -3.58
CA ALA A 96 11.81 -33.81 -2.50
C ALA A 96 10.34 -34.20 -2.21
N ARG A 97 9.51 -34.30 -3.26
CA ARG A 97 8.11 -34.76 -3.13
C ARG A 97 8.00 -36.20 -2.62
N GLN A 98 8.90 -37.10 -3.02
CA GLN A 98 8.96 -38.45 -2.47
C GLN A 98 9.24 -38.45 -0.96
N ARG A 99 10.10 -37.56 -0.48
CA ARG A 99 10.43 -37.41 0.95
C ARG A 99 9.36 -36.66 1.76
N GLY A 100 8.21 -36.33 1.16
CA GLY A 100 7.17 -35.52 1.80
C GLY A 100 7.61 -34.08 2.11
N ARG A 101 8.77 -33.66 1.59
CA ARG A 101 9.21 -32.26 1.61
C ARG A 101 8.73 -31.65 0.29
N GLU A 102 7.46 -31.25 0.24
CA GLU A 102 7.04 -30.42 -0.90
C GLU A 102 7.96 -29.20 -0.96
N PRO A 103 8.65 -28.97 -2.10
CA PRO A 103 9.41 -27.75 -2.22
C PRO A 103 8.40 -26.62 -2.19
N GLU A 104 8.57 -25.68 -1.28
CA GLU A 104 7.77 -24.44 -1.18
C GLU A 104 7.64 -23.69 -2.53
N GLN A 105 8.52 -24.00 -3.49
CA GLN A 105 8.43 -23.57 -4.89
C GLN A 105 7.22 -24.12 -5.67
N GLU A 106 6.72 -25.32 -5.37
CA GLU A 106 5.58 -25.93 -6.04
C GLU A 106 4.28 -25.28 -5.55
N ALA A 107 4.13 -25.14 -4.23
CA ALA A 107 3.09 -24.34 -3.61
C ALA A 107 3.12 -22.86 -4.06
N LYS A 108 4.29 -22.29 -4.39
CA LYS A 108 4.40 -20.94 -5.01
C LYS A 108 4.10 -20.92 -6.52
N ARG A 109 4.21 -22.07 -7.21
CA ARG A 109 3.87 -22.20 -8.64
C ARG A 109 2.37 -22.45 -8.84
N GLU A 110 1.68 -23.05 -7.88
CA GLU A 110 0.24 -23.34 -7.97
C GLU A 110 -0.65 -22.08 -8.01
N PRO A 111 -0.54 -21.09 -7.10
CA PRO A 111 -1.28 -19.82 -7.18
C PRO A 111 -1.03 -19.08 -8.50
N ARG A 112 0.19 -19.17 -9.05
CA ARG A 112 0.51 -18.62 -10.37
C ARG A 112 -0.19 -19.36 -11.51
N ARG A 113 -0.29 -20.71 -11.42
CA ARG A 113 -1.06 -21.51 -12.38
C ARG A 113 -2.56 -21.21 -12.27
N GLN A 114 -3.07 -20.96 -11.07
CA GLN A 114 -4.45 -20.54 -10.83
C GLN A 114 -4.71 -19.17 -11.49
N LEU A 115 -3.88 -18.15 -11.21
CA LEU A 115 -3.98 -16.82 -11.85
C LEU A 115 -3.93 -16.91 -13.38
N TRP A 116 -3.05 -17.74 -13.94
CA TRP A 116 -2.99 -17.94 -15.38
C TRP A 116 -4.21 -18.70 -15.93
N GLY A 117 -4.71 -19.70 -15.20
CA GLY A 117 -5.91 -20.47 -15.56
C GLY A 117 -7.16 -19.58 -15.60
N GLU A 118 -7.37 -18.78 -14.55
CA GLU A 118 -8.43 -17.79 -14.46
C GLU A 118 -8.34 -16.75 -15.59
N PHE A 119 -7.12 -16.27 -15.88
CA PHE A 119 -6.89 -15.38 -17.02
C PHE A 119 -7.29 -16.05 -18.34
N GLN A 120 -6.92 -17.32 -18.56
CA GLN A 120 -7.28 -18.03 -19.79
C GLN A 120 -8.79 -18.22 -19.92
N GLU A 121 -9.48 -18.55 -18.84
CA GLU A 121 -10.93 -18.69 -18.81
C GLU A 121 -11.63 -17.35 -19.07
N GLN A 122 -11.23 -16.29 -18.36
CA GLN A 122 -11.76 -14.95 -18.56
C GLN A 122 -11.45 -14.41 -19.96
N ARG A 123 -10.27 -14.70 -20.50
CA ARG A 123 -9.90 -14.34 -21.88
C ARG A 123 -10.76 -15.10 -22.89
N ARG A 124 -11.10 -16.36 -22.65
CA ARG A 124 -12.02 -17.10 -23.51
C ARG A 124 -13.42 -16.48 -23.48
N THR A 125 -13.96 -16.17 -22.31
CA THR A 125 -15.34 -15.68 -22.17
C THR A 125 -15.49 -14.18 -22.47
N ARG A 126 -14.79 -13.32 -21.72
CA ARG A 126 -14.89 -11.86 -21.78
C ARG A 126 -14.33 -11.30 -23.10
N ALA A 127 -13.18 -11.81 -23.56
CA ALA A 127 -12.63 -11.34 -24.83
C ALA A 127 -13.47 -11.82 -26.02
N GLN A 128 -14.06 -13.01 -25.98
CA GLN A 128 -14.97 -13.45 -27.04
C GLN A 128 -16.26 -12.62 -27.06
N GLN A 129 -16.88 -12.37 -25.90
CA GLN A 129 -18.09 -11.54 -25.81
C GLN A 129 -17.85 -10.10 -26.27
N GLN A 130 -16.79 -9.45 -25.78
CA GLN A 130 -16.47 -8.08 -26.19
C GLN A 130 -16.09 -8.00 -27.68
N ARG A 131 -15.34 -8.97 -28.21
CA ARG A 131 -15.04 -9.03 -29.65
C ARG A 131 -16.31 -9.18 -30.46
N THR A 132 -17.19 -10.12 -30.10
CA THR A 132 -18.45 -10.34 -30.79
C THR A 132 -19.31 -9.07 -30.77
N ALA A 133 -19.47 -8.43 -29.61
CA ALA A 133 -20.24 -7.19 -29.49
C ALA A 133 -19.68 -6.04 -30.35
N GLN A 134 -18.37 -5.82 -30.33
CA GLN A 134 -17.73 -4.78 -31.16
C GLN A 134 -17.87 -5.07 -32.67
N TRP A 135 -17.73 -6.34 -33.08
CA TRP A 135 -17.92 -6.75 -34.47
C TRP A 135 -19.39 -6.70 -34.90
N ASP A 136 -20.33 -6.98 -34.00
CA ASP A 136 -21.76 -6.82 -34.23
C ASP A 136 -22.14 -5.36 -34.40
N GLU A 137 -21.65 -4.48 -33.53
CA GLU A 137 -21.86 -3.04 -33.63
C GLU A 137 -21.27 -2.48 -34.93
N GLN A 138 -20.06 -2.91 -35.32
CA GLN A 138 -19.45 -2.53 -36.60
C GLN A 138 -20.31 -2.99 -37.78
N ARG A 139 -20.83 -4.24 -37.76
CA ARG A 139 -21.69 -4.78 -38.81
C ARG A 139 -23.03 -4.04 -38.90
N THR A 140 -23.60 -3.66 -37.76
CA THR A 140 -24.84 -2.88 -37.69
C THR A 140 -24.64 -1.49 -38.29
N ARG A 141 -23.61 -0.76 -37.86
CA ARG A 141 -23.27 0.56 -38.42
C ARG A 141 -22.99 0.50 -39.92
N GLU A 142 -22.31 -0.54 -40.39
CA GLU A 142 -22.08 -0.75 -41.83
C GLU A 142 -23.39 -0.99 -42.59
N ARG A 143 -24.28 -1.85 -42.06
CA ARG A 143 -25.59 -2.13 -42.64
C ARG A 143 -26.41 -0.85 -42.76
N GLU A 144 -26.52 -0.08 -41.68
CA GLU A 144 -27.25 1.19 -41.66
C GLU A 144 -26.72 2.18 -42.70
N ARG A 145 -25.39 2.32 -42.82
CA ARG A 145 -24.77 3.18 -43.84
C ARG A 145 -25.06 2.71 -45.26
N ARG A 146 -25.03 1.40 -45.52
CA ARG A 146 -25.39 0.83 -46.83
C ARG A 146 -26.87 1.05 -47.16
N ASP A 147 -27.75 0.83 -46.19
CA ASP A 147 -29.18 1.03 -46.35
C ASP A 147 -29.52 2.50 -46.58
N ALA A 148 -28.81 3.43 -45.93
CA ALA A 148 -28.94 4.87 -46.19
C ALA A 148 -28.56 5.24 -47.64
N ILE A 149 -27.42 4.73 -48.15
CA ILE A 149 -27.00 4.94 -49.55
C ILE A 149 -28.04 4.37 -50.52
N LYS A 150 -28.56 3.17 -50.23
CA LYS A 150 -29.60 2.52 -51.02
C LYS A 150 -30.88 3.35 -51.03
N LYS A 151 -31.35 3.81 -49.87
CA LYS A 151 -32.55 4.65 -49.72
C LYS A 151 -32.41 5.95 -50.50
N GLU A 152 -31.26 6.61 -50.42
CA GLU A 152 -30.98 7.84 -51.18
C GLU A 152 -31.03 7.60 -52.70
N PHE A 153 -30.41 6.51 -53.18
CA PHE A 153 -30.46 6.13 -54.59
C PHE A 153 -31.89 5.90 -55.07
N TYR A 154 -32.70 5.13 -54.34
CA TYR A 154 -34.09 4.87 -54.74
C TYR A 154 -34.95 6.14 -54.71
N ALA A 155 -34.72 7.06 -53.76
CA ALA A 155 -35.39 8.35 -53.73
C ALA A 155 -35.05 9.20 -54.97
N LYS A 156 -33.75 9.32 -55.30
CA LYS A 156 -33.28 10.04 -56.50
C LYS A 156 -33.79 9.41 -57.80
N ARG A 157 -33.76 8.08 -57.88
CA ARG A 157 -34.30 7.33 -59.02
C ARG A 157 -35.79 7.57 -59.19
N SER A 158 -36.58 7.45 -58.12
CA SER A 158 -38.02 7.67 -58.16
C SER A 158 -38.35 9.09 -58.62
N LYS A 159 -37.68 10.11 -58.04
CA LYS A 159 -37.82 11.52 -58.44
C LYS A 159 -37.51 11.75 -59.91
N ALA A 160 -36.40 11.21 -60.41
CA ALA A 160 -36.01 11.34 -61.82
C ALA A 160 -36.98 10.62 -62.77
N GLN A 161 -37.60 9.52 -62.33
CA GLN A 161 -38.55 8.77 -63.15
C GLN A 161 -39.95 9.42 -63.17
N SER A 162 -40.36 10.06 -62.07
CA SER A 162 -41.67 10.69 -61.93
C SER A 162 -41.72 12.13 -62.46
N ASP A 163 -40.58 12.77 -62.71
CA ASP A 163 -40.52 14.12 -63.28
C ASP A 163 -41.02 14.14 -64.74
N ARG A 164 -42.24 14.65 -64.93
CA ARG A 164 -42.91 14.72 -66.24
C ARG A 164 -42.41 15.87 -67.11
N SER A 165 -41.63 16.80 -66.55
CA SER A 165 -41.06 17.92 -67.30
C SER A 165 -39.85 17.51 -68.15
N MET A 166 -39.21 16.38 -67.84
CA MET A 166 -38.03 15.86 -68.52
C MET A 166 -38.35 14.92 -69.69
N LYS A 167 -37.59 15.06 -70.78
CA LYS A 167 -37.63 14.12 -71.91
C LYS A 167 -37.19 12.71 -71.48
N PRO A 168 -37.62 11.62 -72.17
CA PRO A 168 -37.22 10.25 -71.81
C PRO A 168 -35.69 10.03 -71.73
N ALA A 169 -34.91 10.68 -72.61
CA ALA A 169 -33.46 10.60 -72.61
C ALA A 169 -32.84 11.29 -71.37
N GLU A 170 -33.36 12.45 -70.98
CA GLU A 170 -32.93 13.21 -69.80
C GLU A 170 -33.23 12.42 -68.50
N ARG A 171 -34.40 11.77 -68.42
CA ARG A 171 -34.73 10.88 -67.29
C ARG A 171 -33.77 9.70 -67.18
N LYS A 172 -33.40 9.08 -68.31
CA LYS A 172 -32.39 8.00 -68.33
C LYS A 172 -31.02 8.52 -67.88
N ALA A 173 -30.62 9.72 -68.32
CA ALA A 173 -29.36 10.35 -67.91
C ALA A 173 -29.34 10.63 -66.39
N ALA A 174 -30.42 11.20 -65.83
CA ALA A 174 -30.54 11.47 -64.40
C ALA A 174 -30.47 10.20 -63.54
N VAL A 175 -31.10 9.10 -63.97
CA VAL A 175 -30.97 7.80 -63.30
C VAL A 175 -29.54 7.25 -63.38
N SER A 176 -28.84 7.46 -64.50
CA SER A 176 -27.44 7.07 -64.65
C SER A 176 -26.53 7.84 -63.67
N VAL A 177 -26.72 9.16 -63.56
CA VAL A 177 -26.00 10.00 -62.59
C VAL A 177 -26.24 9.50 -61.16
N ALA A 178 -27.49 9.26 -60.77
CA ALA A 178 -27.81 8.72 -59.45
C ALA A 178 -27.17 7.35 -59.19
N ARG A 179 -27.03 6.49 -60.22
CA ARG A 179 -26.33 5.20 -60.12
C ARG A 179 -24.83 5.41 -59.90
N MET A 180 -24.21 6.33 -60.63
CA MET A 180 -22.78 6.65 -60.46
C MET A 180 -22.50 7.23 -59.07
N GLU A 181 -23.35 8.13 -58.58
CA GLU A 181 -23.27 8.65 -57.22
C GLU A 181 -23.37 7.55 -56.17
N ARG A 182 -24.28 6.58 -56.36
CA ARG A 182 -24.40 5.41 -55.48
C ARG A 182 -23.10 4.61 -55.46
N LEU A 183 -22.53 4.31 -56.63
CA LEU A 183 -21.28 3.55 -56.74
C LEU A 183 -20.12 4.28 -56.07
N ALA A 184 -20.01 5.60 -56.25
CA ALA A 184 -19.00 6.43 -55.59
C ALA A 184 -19.14 6.39 -54.06
N LYS A 185 -20.37 6.53 -53.54
CA LYS A 185 -20.66 6.44 -52.09
C LYS A 185 -20.38 5.04 -51.53
N GLU A 186 -20.73 3.99 -52.25
CA GLU A 186 -20.42 2.61 -51.86
C GLU A 186 -18.90 2.35 -51.84
N ALA A 187 -18.15 2.87 -52.82
CA ALA A 187 -16.69 2.76 -52.85
C ALA A 187 -16.05 3.49 -51.66
N ALA A 188 -16.48 4.72 -51.37
CA ALA A 188 -16.00 5.48 -50.21
C ALA A 188 -16.35 4.79 -48.88
N LEU A 189 -17.55 4.20 -48.78
CA LEU A 189 -17.93 3.44 -47.59
C LEU A 189 -17.07 2.19 -47.39
N ARG A 190 -16.72 1.48 -48.47
CA ARG A 190 -15.84 0.29 -48.40
C ARG A 190 -14.46 0.64 -47.82
N GLU A 191 -13.85 1.72 -48.27
CA GLU A 191 -12.54 2.15 -47.74
C GLU A 191 -12.64 2.58 -46.26
N ARG A 192 -13.69 3.29 -45.88
CA ARG A 192 -13.93 3.64 -44.46
C ARG A 192 -14.09 2.41 -43.58
N VAL A 193 -14.93 1.46 -44.00
CA VAL A 193 -15.15 0.20 -43.28
C VAL A 193 -13.85 -0.60 -43.16
N LYS A 194 -13.02 -0.61 -44.20
CA LYS A 194 -11.70 -1.26 -44.17
C LYS A 194 -10.81 -0.65 -43.09
N ILE A 195 -10.72 0.69 -43.02
CA ILE A 195 -9.94 1.39 -42.00
C ILE A 195 -10.47 1.10 -40.59
N GLU A 196 -11.78 1.24 -40.37
CA GLU A 196 -12.43 0.98 -39.07
C GLU A 196 -12.17 -0.46 -38.60
N ARG A 197 -12.25 -1.44 -39.51
CA ARG A 197 -11.98 -2.85 -39.19
C ARG A 197 -10.52 -3.11 -38.87
N GLU A 198 -9.57 -2.48 -39.57
CA GLU A 198 -8.15 -2.60 -39.25
C GLU A 198 -7.81 -1.96 -37.90
N GLN A 199 -8.46 -0.85 -37.53
CA GLN A 199 -8.34 -0.26 -36.19
C GLN A 199 -8.86 -1.21 -35.12
N LEU A 200 -10.08 -1.76 -35.28
CA LEU A 200 -10.64 -2.75 -34.35
C LEU A 200 -9.73 -3.98 -34.21
N LYS A 201 -9.18 -4.50 -35.32
CA LYS A 201 -8.22 -5.61 -35.28
C LYS A 201 -6.96 -5.24 -34.52
N THR A 202 -6.45 -4.02 -34.71
CA THR A 202 -5.21 -3.55 -34.06
C THR A 202 -5.41 -3.41 -32.55
N GLU A 203 -6.52 -2.82 -32.12
CA GLU A 203 -6.90 -2.73 -30.70
C GLU A 203 -7.10 -4.11 -30.06
N GLN A 204 -7.69 -5.05 -30.81
CA GLN A 204 -7.90 -6.44 -30.34
C GLN A 204 -6.63 -7.31 -30.39
N ARG A 205 -5.58 -6.85 -31.08
CA ARG A 205 -4.26 -7.52 -31.22
C ARG A 205 -3.30 -7.26 -30.07
N LYS A 206 -3.77 -6.72 -28.92
CA LYS A 206 -2.95 -6.62 -27.70
C LYS A 206 -2.27 -7.97 -27.41
N PRO A 207 -0.92 -8.02 -27.23
CA PRO A 207 -0.22 -9.25 -26.91
C PRO A 207 -0.79 -9.93 -25.65
N ALA A 208 -0.79 -11.27 -25.62
CA ALA A 208 -1.31 -12.02 -24.46
C ALA A 208 -0.62 -11.63 -23.15
N ARG A 209 0.67 -11.28 -23.22
CA ARG A 209 1.45 -10.78 -22.07
C ARG A 209 0.90 -9.46 -21.53
N GLU A 210 0.46 -8.54 -22.38
CA GLU A 210 -0.12 -7.26 -21.95
C GLU A 210 -1.52 -7.44 -21.39
N GLN A 211 -2.34 -8.27 -22.02
CA GLN A 211 -3.67 -8.64 -21.52
C GLN A 211 -3.55 -9.29 -20.12
N TYR A 212 -2.55 -10.15 -19.93
CA TYR A 212 -2.30 -10.76 -18.63
C TYR A 212 -1.85 -9.73 -17.58
N ARG A 213 -1.05 -8.72 -17.96
CA ARG A 213 -0.69 -7.62 -17.03
C ARG A 213 -1.89 -6.78 -16.63
N ASP A 214 -2.81 -6.49 -17.56
CA ASP A 214 -4.05 -5.79 -17.25
C ASP A 214 -4.89 -6.58 -16.24
N PHE A 215 -5.08 -7.87 -16.50
CA PHE A 215 -5.76 -8.77 -15.59
C PHE A 215 -5.14 -8.79 -14.18
N LEU A 216 -3.82 -8.92 -14.09
CA LEU A 216 -3.11 -8.90 -12.81
C LEU A 216 -3.24 -7.55 -12.11
N THR A 217 -3.27 -6.44 -12.86
CA THR A 217 -3.45 -5.09 -12.30
C THR A 217 -4.85 -4.93 -11.72
N GLU A 218 -5.90 -5.35 -12.44
CA GLU A 218 -7.29 -5.33 -11.95
C GLU A 218 -7.44 -6.19 -10.68
N LYS A 219 -6.89 -7.41 -10.67
CA LYS A 219 -6.92 -8.29 -9.50
C LYS A 219 -6.15 -7.72 -8.31
N ALA A 220 -4.96 -7.21 -8.53
CA ALA A 220 -4.15 -6.59 -7.49
C ALA A 220 -4.85 -5.34 -6.90
N GLN A 221 -5.51 -4.54 -7.74
CA GLN A 221 -6.33 -3.41 -7.31
C GLN A 221 -7.52 -3.84 -6.45
N ALA A 222 -8.08 -5.02 -6.70
CA ALA A 222 -9.13 -5.62 -5.87
C ALA A 222 -8.59 -6.24 -4.55
N GLY A 223 -7.28 -6.21 -4.33
CA GLY A 223 -6.63 -6.69 -3.11
C GLY A 223 -5.98 -8.06 -3.19
N ASP A 224 -5.86 -8.66 -4.38
CA ASP A 224 -5.16 -9.93 -4.59
C ASP A 224 -3.64 -9.74 -4.54
N GLU A 225 -3.03 -10.13 -3.41
CA GLU A 225 -1.59 -9.99 -3.17
C GLU A 225 -0.75 -10.92 -4.06
N GLN A 226 -1.30 -12.08 -4.47
CA GLN A 226 -0.62 -13.00 -5.39
C GLN A 226 -0.56 -12.38 -6.80
N ALA A 227 -1.63 -11.71 -7.22
CA ALA A 227 -1.63 -10.97 -8.48
C ALA A 227 -0.61 -9.82 -8.48
N LEU A 228 -0.50 -9.10 -7.36
CA LEU A 228 0.51 -8.06 -7.18
C LEU A 228 1.94 -8.62 -7.23
N ALA A 229 2.19 -9.76 -6.59
CA ALA A 229 3.49 -10.43 -6.61
C ALA A 229 3.88 -10.88 -8.03
N GLU A 230 2.95 -11.46 -8.80
CA GLU A 230 3.21 -11.86 -10.19
C GLU A 230 3.40 -10.64 -11.10
N LEU A 231 2.65 -9.54 -10.88
CA LEU A 231 2.82 -8.29 -11.62
C LEU A 231 4.22 -7.70 -11.42
N ARG A 232 4.73 -7.72 -10.18
CA ARG A 232 6.09 -7.28 -9.83
C ARG A 232 7.16 -8.19 -10.42
N ARG A 233 6.94 -9.50 -10.46
CA ARG A 233 7.84 -10.47 -11.14
C ARG A 233 7.93 -10.20 -12.64
N MET A 234 6.84 -9.79 -13.28
CA MET A 234 6.79 -9.49 -14.70
C MET A 234 7.36 -8.10 -15.05
N ARG A 235 7.76 -7.31 -14.05
CA ARG A 235 8.38 -5.99 -14.23
C ARG A 235 9.70 -6.17 -15.00
N PRO A 236 9.97 -5.35 -16.04
CA PRO A 236 11.31 -5.28 -16.59
C PRO A 236 12.27 -4.79 -15.49
N GLU A 237 13.43 -5.43 -15.35
CA GLU A 237 14.44 -5.02 -14.36
C GLU A 237 14.64 -3.50 -14.45
N PRO A 238 14.55 -2.78 -13.32
CA PRO A 238 14.77 -1.34 -13.33
C PRO A 238 16.16 -1.09 -13.92
N THR A 239 16.23 -0.23 -14.94
CA THR A 239 17.52 0.37 -15.31
C THR A 239 18.02 1.11 -14.08
N ASP A 240 19.28 0.91 -13.68
CA ASP A 240 19.93 1.37 -12.44
C ASP A 240 19.96 2.91 -12.19
N LYS A 241 19.01 3.67 -12.75
CA LYS A 241 18.90 5.13 -12.69
C LYS A 241 17.84 5.63 -11.70
N ASP A 242 17.33 4.78 -10.81
CA ASP A 242 16.58 5.25 -9.64
C ASP A 242 17.59 5.78 -8.60
N LYS A 243 17.94 7.06 -8.78
CA LYS A 243 18.97 7.77 -8.01
C LYS A 243 18.73 7.64 -6.50
N ALA A 244 19.80 7.48 -5.74
CA ALA A 244 19.83 7.41 -4.28
C ALA A 244 19.41 8.72 -3.55
N THR A 245 18.71 9.63 -4.24
CA THR A 245 18.31 10.95 -3.74
C THR A 245 16.94 10.98 -3.09
N ASP A 246 16.10 9.97 -3.32
CA ASP A 246 14.72 9.97 -2.85
C ASP A 246 14.60 9.42 -1.43
N ALA A 247 13.71 10.03 -0.64
CA ALA A 247 13.34 9.58 0.69
C ALA A 247 12.69 8.19 0.62
N GLN A 248 13.40 7.14 1.02
CA GLN A 248 12.92 5.77 0.89
C GLN A 248 13.45 4.86 2.00
N VAL A 249 12.68 3.80 2.26
CA VAL A 249 13.00 2.73 3.20
C VAL A 249 13.20 1.42 2.43
N LYS A 250 14.28 0.72 2.74
CA LYS A 250 14.67 -0.56 2.14
C LYS A 250 14.97 -1.59 3.24
N PRO A 251 14.97 -2.89 2.94
CA PRO A 251 15.56 -3.87 3.84
C PRO A 251 17.06 -3.58 4.03
N ALA A 252 17.58 -3.72 5.25
CA ALA A 252 19.02 -3.52 5.51
C ALA A 252 19.90 -4.59 4.83
N GLU A 253 19.37 -5.80 4.68
CA GLU A 253 20.05 -6.94 4.07
C GLU A 253 19.30 -7.38 2.80
N ARG A 254 20.02 -7.93 1.81
CA ARG A 254 19.38 -8.54 0.63
C ARG A 254 18.65 -9.82 1.06
N GLN A 255 17.38 -9.69 1.41
CA GLN A 255 16.51 -10.86 1.54
C GLN A 255 16.03 -11.28 0.15
N ALA A 256 15.77 -12.58 -0.04
CA ALA A 256 15.14 -13.10 -1.24
C ALA A 256 13.83 -12.36 -1.53
N ASP A 257 13.45 -12.22 -2.81
CA ASP A 257 12.25 -11.50 -3.28
C ASP A 257 10.90 -12.09 -2.83
N GLN A 258 10.89 -12.94 -1.80
CA GLN A 258 9.73 -13.66 -1.34
C GLN A 258 8.75 -12.69 -0.65
N ASP A 259 7.54 -12.64 -1.20
CA ASP A 259 6.29 -12.25 -0.53
C ASP A 259 6.26 -10.88 0.16
N ARG A 260 6.92 -9.88 -0.45
CA ARG A 260 6.83 -8.46 -0.06
C ARG A 260 5.58 -7.76 -0.61
N ALA A 261 4.44 -8.45 -0.67
CA ALA A 261 3.20 -7.92 -1.23
C ALA A 261 2.07 -7.59 -0.22
N PRO A 262 2.30 -7.42 1.10
CA PRO A 262 1.19 -7.04 1.96
C PRO A 262 0.72 -5.64 1.56
N LEU A 263 -0.59 -5.51 1.38
CA LEU A 263 -1.23 -4.24 1.15
C LEU A 263 -1.52 -3.58 2.50
N HIS A 264 -1.03 -2.35 2.69
CA HIS A 264 -1.36 -1.59 3.89
C HIS A 264 -2.85 -1.21 3.88
N ARG A 265 -3.65 -1.83 4.75
CA ARG A 265 -5.09 -1.57 4.88
C ARG A 265 -5.36 -0.82 6.18
N ALA A 266 -5.35 0.51 6.10
CA ALA A 266 -5.81 1.36 7.21
C ALA A 266 -7.10 2.09 6.80
N PRO A 267 -8.04 2.34 7.74
CA PRO A 267 -9.39 2.85 7.43
C PRO A 267 -9.44 4.17 6.62
N ALA A 268 -8.38 4.96 6.66
CA ALA A 268 -8.27 6.25 5.97
C ALA A 268 -7.21 6.26 4.85
N ILE A 269 -6.75 5.09 4.41
CA ILE A 269 -5.74 4.95 3.35
C ILE A 269 -6.34 4.15 2.21
N THR A 270 -6.39 4.78 1.05
CA THR A 270 -6.72 4.12 -0.22
C THR A 270 -5.44 3.81 -0.98
N TYR A 271 -5.50 2.93 -1.97
CA TYR A 271 -4.34 2.60 -2.78
C TYR A 271 -4.69 2.39 -4.24
N GLN A 272 -3.71 2.63 -5.10
CA GLN A 272 -3.78 2.40 -6.53
C GLN A 272 -2.58 1.55 -6.98
N VAL A 273 -2.86 0.47 -7.71
CA VAL A 273 -1.85 -0.44 -8.26
C VAL A 273 -1.55 -0.05 -9.69
N ALA A 274 -0.30 0.33 -9.95
CA ALA A 274 0.19 0.62 -11.29
C ALA A 274 0.53 -0.67 -12.05
N ARG A 275 0.51 -0.61 -13.39
CA ARG A 275 0.83 -1.73 -14.30
C ARG A 275 2.25 -2.31 -14.12
N ASN A 276 3.15 -1.60 -13.45
CA ASN A 276 4.50 -2.08 -13.13
C ASN A 276 4.59 -2.78 -11.76
N GLY A 277 3.47 -2.87 -11.03
CA GLY A 277 3.38 -3.46 -9.69
C GLY A 277 3.70 -2.49 -8.55
N ASP A 278 3.90 -1.20 -8.83
CA ASP A 278 4.03 -0.22 -7.77
C ASP A 278 2.65 0.09 -7.18
N VAL A 279 2.59 0.27 -5.86
CA VAL A 279 1.35 0.60 -5.16
C VAL A 279 1.48 1.98 -4.56
N THR A 280 0.68 2.92 -5.03
CA THR A 280 0.61 4.28 -4.47
C THR A 280 -0.47 4.32 -3.41
N TYR A 281 -0.13 4.75 -2.20
CA TYR A 281 -1.07 4.89 -1.09
C TYR A 281 -1.42 6.36 -0.90
N GLN A 282 -2.71 6.61 -0.68
CA GLN A 282 -3.31 7.92 -0.66
C GLN A 282 -4.14 8.14 0.60
N ARG A 283 -4.12 9.35 1.12
CA ARG A 283 -5.02 9.85 2.17
C ARG A 283 -5.56 11.20 1.73
N ASP A 284 -6.86 11.39 1.91
CA ASP A 284 -7.55 12.63 1.53
C ASP A 284 -7.28 13.06 0.07
N GLY A 285 -7.17 12.07 -0.83
CA GLY A 285 -6.89 12.26 -2.25
C GLY A 285 -5.45 12.67 -2.58
N ARG A 286 -4.53 12.67 -1.61
CA ARG A 286 -3.11 13.01 -1.82
C ARG A 286 -2.22 11.77 -1.72
N ASP A 287 -1.31 11.63 -2.67
CA ASP A 287 -0.29 10.60 -2.69
C ASP A 287 0.69 10.78 -1.51
N MET A 288 0.73 9.81 -0.61
CA MET A 288 1.59 9.84 0.58
C MET A 288 2.89 9.06 0.36
N LEU A 289 2.75 7.81 -0.09
CA LEU A 289 3.88 6.90 -0.22
C LEU A 289 3.66 5.93 -1.39
N ARG A 290 4.76 5.46 -1.97
CA ARG A 290 4.77 4.50 -3.08
C ARG A 290 5.57 3.27 -2.70
N ASP A 291 4.90 2.12 -2.69
CA ASP A 291 5.54 0.83 -2.52
C ASP A 291 5.99 0.27 -3.88
N ALA A 292 7.31 0.29 -4.11
CA ALA A 292 7.95 -0.26 -5.30
C ALA A 292 8.37 -1.74 -5.15
N GLY A 293 7.82 -2.43 -4.14
CA GLY A 293 8.11 -3.83 -3.84
C GLY A 293 9.36 -4.00 -2.99
N ARG A 294 10.53 -3.57 -3.49
CA ARG A 294 11.83 -3.65 -2.77
C ARG A 294 12.16 -2.41 -1.92
N SER A 295 11.39 -1.35 -2.09
CA SER A 295 11.52 -0.10 -1.34
C SER A 295 10.15 0.52 -1.13
N VAL A 296 10.02 1.29 -0.06
CA VAL A 296 8.88 2.17 0.18
C VAL A 296 9.38 3.60 0.05
N HIS A 297 8.87 4.34 -0.93
CA HIS A 297 9.21 5.73 -1.20
C HIS A 297 8.24 6.66 -0.49
N MET A 298 8.76 7.67 0.18
CA MET A 298 7.96 8.72 0.81
C MET A 298 7.76 9.84 -0.22
N LEU A 299 6.51 10.05 -0.64
CA LEU A 299 6.14 11.15 -1.54
C LEU A 299 5.86 12.43 -0.76
N GLN A 300 5.51 12.29 0.52
CA GLN A 300 5.40 13.38 1.50
C GLN A 300 6.31 13.10 2.71
N GLN A 301 6.77 14.16 3.37
CA GLN A 301 7.71 14.10 4.50
C GLN A 301 7.11 14.59 5.82
N ASP A 302 5.78 14.66 5.92
CA ASP A 302 5.09 14.90 7.19
C ASP A 302 5.22 13.68 8.13
N ALA A 303 4.99 13.90 9.43
CA ALA A 303 5.24 12.88 10.43
C ALA A 303 4.35 11.62 10.23
N GLN A 304 3.10 11.82 9.83
CA GLN A 304 2.12 10.75 9.66
C GLN A 304 2.46 9.86 8.46
N THR A 305 2.91 10.45 7.35
CA THR A 305 3.39 9.71 6.17
C THR A 305 4.62 8.89 6.51
N ILE A 306 5.59 9.48 7.20
CA ILE A 306 6.83 8.79 7.58
C ILE A 306 6.52 7.64 8.53
N GLU A 307 5.67 7.83 9.54
CA GLU A 307 5.25 6.76 10.45
C GLU A 307 4.58 5.61 9.68
N THR A 308 3.60 5.95 8.83
CA THR A 308 2.86 4.96 8.03
C THR A 308 3.81 4.17 7.13
N GLY A 309 4.73 4.87 6.47
CA GLY A 309 5.73 4.25 5.61
C GLY A 309 6.72 3.36 6.36
N LEU A 310 7.11 3.72 7.59
CA LEU A 310 7.94 2.89 8.45
C LEU A 310 7.20 1.65 8.95
N ARG A 311 5.92 1.77 9.33
CA ARG A 311 5.07 0.61 9.68
C ARG A 311 4.93 -0.36 8.52
N LEU A 312 4.65 0.16 7.32
CA LEU A 312 4.59 -0.64 6.10
C LEU A 312 5.94 -1.33 5.83
N ALA A 313 7.04 -0.59 5.91
CA ALA A 313 8.37 -1.15 5.73
C ALA A 313 8.69 -2.24 6.76
N GLN A 314 8.33 -2.04 8.03
CA GLN A 314 8.51 -3.05 9.08
C GLN A 314 7.71 -4.33 8.79
N GLN A 315 6.45 -4.17 8.38
CA GLN A 315 5.59 -5.31 7.99
C GLN A 315 6.18 -6.08 6.79
N LYS A 316 6.80 -5.38 5.83
CA LYS A 316 7.31 -5.95 4.58
C LYS A 316 8.71 -6.53 4.67
N PHE A 317 9.59 -5.85 5.38
CA PHE A 317 11.04 -6.08 5.36
C PHE A 317 11.56 -6.61 6.69
N GLY A 318 10.73 -6.61 7.73
CA GLY A 318 11.09 -6.96 9.10
C GLY A 318 11.66 -5.77 9.89
N SER A 319 12.30 -6.06 11.01
CA SER A 319 12.81 -5.03 11.92
C SER A 319 14.06 -4.31 11.41
N LYS A 320 14.88 -4.94 10.56
CA LYS A 320 16.14 -4.35 10.07
C LYS A 320 15.93 -3.54 8.79
N LEU A 321 16.02 -2.22 8.89
CA LEU A 321 15.69 -1.28 7.82
C LEU A 321 16.89 -0.41 7.43
N ALA A 322 16.98 -0.03 6.17
CA ALA A 322 17.92 0.97 5.67
C ALA A 322 17.13 2.19 5.16
N LEU A 323 17.48 3.37 5.66
CA LEU A 323 16.95 4.64 5.17
C LEU A 323 17.90 5.26 4.14
N SER A 324 17.35 5.89 3.12
CA SER A 324 18.10 6.73 2.17
C SER A 324 17.30 7.96 1.78
N GLY A 325 17.97 8.98 1.26
CA GLY A 325 17.42 10.32 1.01
C GLY A 325 18.10 11.39 1.87
N PRO A 326 17.54 12.62 1.93
CA PRO A 326 18.11 13.73 2.70
C PRO A 326 18.35 13.39 4.17
N GLN A 327 19.40 13.96 4.77
CA GLN A 327 19.76 13.69 6.18
C GLN A 327 18.61 14.02 7.13
N ASP A 328 17.97 15.18 6.96
CA ASP A 328 16.83 15.63 7.77
C ASP A 328 15.68 14.62 7.76
N PHE A 329 15.40 14.02 6.60
CA PHE A 329 14.39 12.97 6.49
C PHE A 329 14.78 11.74 7.33
N GLN A 330 16.03 11.29 7.24
CA GLN A 330 16.49 10.11 7.97
C GLN A 330 16.43 10.32 9.48
N GLU A 331 16.88 11.48 9.97
CA GLU A 331 16.83 11.85 11.39
C GLU A 331 15.39 12.03 11.89
N LYS A 332 14.53 12.64 11.08
CA LYS A 332 13.10 12.77 11.38
C LYS A 332 12.43 11.40 11.46
N ALA A 333 12.73 10.49 10.52
CA ALA A 333 12.21 9.13 10.53
C ALA A 333 12.67 8.33 11.76
N ALA A 334 13.93 8.48 12.20
CA ALA A 334 14.42 7.84 13.42
C ALA A 334 13.67 8.33 14.68
N ARG A 335 13.41 9.64 14.79
CA ARG A 335 12.61 10.22 15.89
C ARG A 335 11.16 9.72 15.85
N ILE A 336 10.54 9.70 14.69
CA ILE A 336 9.15 9.20 14.52
C ILE A 336 9.07 7.71 14.85
N ALA A 337 10.07 6.90 14.49
CA ALA A 337 10.12 5.49 14.87
C ALA A 337 10.17 5.30 16.39
N ALA A 338 10.87 6.18 17.12
CA ALA A 338 10.87 6.20 18.58
C ALA A 338 9.49 6.57 19.14
N GLU A 339 8.89 7.65 18.66
CA GLU A 339 7.60 8.18 19.10
C GLU A 339 6.46 7.18 18.87
N ALA A 340 6.45 6.52 17.71
CA ALA A 340 5.47 5.49 17.38
C ALA A 340 5.76 4.12 18.02
N GLY A 341 6.86 3.98 18.76
CA GLY A 341 7.23 2.73 19.44
C GLY A 341 7.58 1.57 18.50
N LEU A 342 8.08 1.87 17.29
CA LEU A 342 8.37 0.85 16.27
C LEU A 342 9.58 0.00 16.64
N LYS A 343 9.43 -1.32 16.65
CA LYS A 343 10.53 -2.29 16.87
C LYS A 343 11.39 -2.46 15.61
N VAL A 344 12.16 -1.43 15.29
CA VAL A 344 13.07 -1.40 14.13
C VAL A 344 14.51 -1.10 14.55
N GLU A 345 15.45 -1.55 13.74
CA GLU A 345 16.88 -1.27 13.83
C GLU A 345 17.35 -0.78 12.46
N PHE A 346 18.00 0.38 12.43
CA PHE A 346 18.52 0.96 11.20
C PHE A 346 19.93 0.47 10.90
N SER A 347 20.25 0.32 9.61
CA SER A 347 21.63 -0.02 9.19
C SER A 347 22.65 1.07 9.54
N ASP A 348 22.21 2.33 9.62
CA ASP A 348 23.03 3.46 10.09
C ASP A 348 22.94 3.58 11.62
N GLN A 349 24.07 3.39 12.31
CA GLN A 349 24.16 3.49 13.77
C GLN A 349 23.81 4.88 14.31
N ARG A 350 24.06 5.96 13.54
CA ARG A 350 23.69 7.33 13.95
C ARG A 350 22.18 7.43 14.17
N LEU A 351 21.39 6.81 13.30
CA LEU A 351 19.92 6.82 13.40
C LEU A 351 19.45 6.00 14.61
N ASN A 352 20.10 4.88 14.91
CA ASN A 352 19.79 4.10 16.11
C ASN A 352 20.05 4.91 17.39
N LYS A 353 21.14 5.68 17.43
CA LYS A 353 21.46 6.57 18.56
C LYS A 353 20.36 7.64 18.74
N ILE A 354 19.96 8.31 17.65
CA ILE A 354 18.85 9.29 17.68
C ILE A 354 17.55 8.65 18.19
N MET A 355 17.23 7.44 17.73
CA MET A 355 16.03 6.73 18.16
C MET A 355 16.09 6.37 19.66
N GLN A 356 17.24 5.91 20.15
CA GLN A 356 17.44 5.56 21.56
C GLN A 356 17.35 6.79 22.47
N GLU A 357 18.01 7.89 22.11
CA GLU A 357 17.95 9.16 22.84
C GLU A 357 16.51 9.66 22.93
N ARG A 358 15.76 9.61 21.82
CA ARG A 358 14.36 10.03 21.80
C ARG A 358 13.47 9.14 22.67
N ARG A 359 13.68 7.82 22.66
CA ARG A 359 12.96 6.91 23.57
C ARG A 359 13.22 7.23 25.04
N ALA A 360 14.48 7.44 25.41
CA ALA A 360 14.85 7.81 26.78
C ALA A 360 14.20 9.13 27.21
N GLN A 361 14.13 10.13 26.31
CA GLN A 361 13.40 11.38 26.56
C GLN A 361 11.92 11.14 26.82
N LEU A 362 11.24 10.36 25.97
CA LEU A 362 9.81 10.04 26.11
C LEU A 362 9.52 9.26 27.41
N ASP A 363 10.41 8.34 27.78
CA ASP A 363 10.26 7.57 29.03
C ASP A 363 10.47 8.47 30.25
N ALA A 364 11.43 9.40 30.20
CA ALA A 364 11.62 10.40 31.25
C ALA A 364 10.44 11.39 31.35
N GLU A 365 9.88 11.82 30.23
CA GLU A 365 8.67 12.66 30.18
C GLU A 365 7.47 11.94 30.81
N LYS A 366 7.24 10.67 30.46
CA LYS A 366 6.18 9.85 31.05
C LYS A 366 6.38 9.61 32.54
N ALA A 367 7.62 9.39 32.99
CA ALA A 367 7.92 9.23 34.40
C ALA A 367 7.59 10.50 35.19
N ARG A 368 8.00 11.68 34.67
CA ARG A 368 7.68 12.99 35.27
C ARG A 368 6.18 13.25 35.30
N GLU A 369 5.45 12.93 34.24
CA GLU A 369 4.00 13.08 34.20
C GLU A 369 3.31 12.15 35.21
N ALA A 370 3.78 10.91 35.35
CA ALA A 370 3.27 9.97 36.34
C ALA A 370 3.53 10.44 37.78
N GLU A 371 4.70 11.00 38.06
CA GLU A 371 5.03 11.60 39.36
C GLU A 371 4.14 12.82 39.66
N ALA A 372 3.98 13.73 38.69
CA ALA A 372 3.10 14.88 38.82
C ALA A 372 1.64 14.47 39.07
N ARG A 373 1.17 13.42 38.38
CA ARG A 373 -0.18 12.87 38.56
C ARG A 373 -0.36 12.22 39.93
N LYS A 374 0.64 11.51 40.45
CA LYS A 374 0.61 10.97 41.82
C LYS A 374 0.55 12.08 42.86
N LEU A 375 1.42 13.09 42.73
CA LEU A 375 1.43 14.23 43.64
C LEU A 375 0.07 14.96 43.65
N ALA A 376 -0.52 15.18 42.47
CA ALA A 376 -1.86 15.77 42.37
C ALA A 376 -2.95 14.92 43.03
N GLN A 377 -2.89 13.59 42.91
CA GLN A 377 -3.82 12.68 43.59
C GLN A 377 -3.66 12.69 45.11
N ASP A 378 -2.42 12.76 45.59
CA ASP A 378 -2.14 12.81 47.02
C ASP A 378 -2.61 14.13 47.64
N PHE A 379 -2.38 15.26 46.95
CA PHE A 379 -2.95 16.56 47.34
C PHE A 379 -4.49 16.55 47.35
N ALA A 380 -5.13 15.93 46.36
CA ALA A 380 -6.59 15.82 46.32
C ALA A 380 -7.14 15.00 47.50
N LYS A 381 -6.51 13.86 47.82
CA LYS A 381 -6.89 13.02 48.96
C LYS A 381 -6.71 13.73 50.29
N GLN A 382 -5.60 14.45 50.49
CA GLN A 382 -5.38 15.25 51.69
C GLN A 382 -6.49 16.29 51.87
N ARG A 383 -6.86 16.99 50.80
CA ARG A 383 -7.93 18.01 50.83
C ARG A 383 -9.31 17.40 51.12
N GLU A 384 -9.61 16.20 50.63
CA GLU A 384 -10.83 15.48 50.96
C GLU A 384 -10.86 14.99 52.41
N GLN A 385 -9.73 14.51 52.93
CA GLN A 385 -9.61 14.12 54.34
C GLN A 385 -9.76 15.31 55.28
N GLU A 386 -9.19 16.47 54.95
CA GLU A 386 -9.39 17.73 55.69
C GLU A 386 -10.86 18.17 55.68
N LYS A 387 -11.55 18.07 54.53
CA LYS A 387 -12.98 18.35 54.44
C LYS A 387 -13.86 17.35 55.20
N ALA A 388 -13.47 16.08 55.25
CA ALA A 388 -14.20 15.04 55.98
C ALA A 388 -14.03 15.19 57.50
N LYS A 389 -12.82 15.52 57.97
CA LYS A 389 -12.55 15.85 59.38
C LYS A 389 -13.33 17.06 59.87
N ALA A 390 -13.63 18.01 58.98
CA ALA A 390 -14.43 19.19 59.30
C ALA A 390 -15.96 18.93 59.35
N LYS A 391 -16.44 17.69 59.15
CA LYS A 391 -17.88 17.38 58.99
C LYS A 391 -18.48 16.33 59.93
N GLU A 392 -17.78 15.87 60.97
CA GLU A 392 -18.38 14.98 62.00
C GLU A 392 -19.06 15.78 63.15
N PRO A 393 -20.22 15.32 63.70
CA PRO A 393 -21.19 16.21 64.34
C PRO A 393 -20.97 16.36 65.85
N ALA A 394 -20.86 17.61 66.31
CA ALA A 394 -21.13 17.96 67.71
C ALA A 394 -22.54 18.56 67.83
N ALA A 395 -23.36 18.04 68.73
CA ALA A 395 -24.65 18.58 69.15
C ALA A 395 -24.81 18.45 70.67
N PRO A 396 -25.64 19.25 71.36
CA PRO A 396 -25.91 20.67 71.18
C PRO A 396 -25.69 21.44 72.52
N ALA A 397 -25.21 22.68 72.46
CA ALA A 397 -25.34 23.63 73.57
C ALA A 397 -25.89 24.96 73.04
N GLY A 398 -26.76 25.57 73.84
CA GLY A 398 -27.70 26.65 73.52
C GLY A 398 -27.17 27.91 72.83
N PRO A 399 -28.10 28.79 72.42
CA PRO A 399 -27.89 29.74 71.34
C PRO A 399 -27.02 30.92 71.77
N GLN A 400 -25.86 31.06 71.14
CA GLN A 400 -25.13 32.32 71.11
C GLN A 400 -24.93 32.77 69.68
N LYS A 401 -25.38 34.00 69.43
CA LYS A 401 -25.33 34.75 68.18
C LYS A 401 -23.97 34.59 67.51
N ALA A 402 -24.03 34.27 66.22
CA ALA A 402 -22.89 34.23 65.32
C ALA A 402 -22.07 35.52 65.42
N GLN A 403 -20.85 35.39 65.95
CA GLN A 403 -19.78 36.33 65.72
C GLN A 403 -19.01 35.87 64.49
N GLU A 404 -18.99 36.71 63.47
CA GLU A 404 -18.10 36.64 62.31
C GLU A 404 -16.66 36.45 62.78
N GLN A 405 -16.04 35.32 62.44
CA GLN A 405 -14.59 35.18 62.49
C GLN A 405 -13.98 35.90 61.29
N PRO A 406 -13.01 36.81 61.49
CA PRO A 406 -12.42 37.60 60.42
C PRO A 406 -11.51 36.72 59.54
N ALA A 407 -11.55 36.97 58.23
CA ALA A 407 -10.60 36.43 57.25
C ALA A 407 -9.15 36.74 57.68
N PRO A 408 -8.16 35.89 57.34
CA PRO A 408 -6.76 36.20 57.58
C PRO A 408 -6.45 37.58 56.98
N ALA A 409 -5.86 38.46 57.78
CA ALA A 409 -5.51 39.81 57.34
C ALA A 409 -4.37 39.73 56.31
N ILE A 410 -4.73 39.54 55.04
CA ILE A 410 -3.81 39.68 53.92
C ILE A 410 -3.55 41.18 53.77
N GLU A 411 -2.31 41.60 54.04
CA GLU A 411 -1.86 42.97 53.88
C GLU A 411 -2.02 43.36 52.40
N SER A 412 -3.00 44.22 52.12
CA SER A 412 -3.49 44.43 50.76
C SER A 412 -3.88 45.89 50.52
N LYS A 413 -3.70 46.33 49.27
CA LYS A 413 -3.99 47.70 48.83
C LYS A 413 -5.36 47.74 48.14
N ALA A 414 -6.13 48.79 48.41
CA ALA A 414 -7.40 49.02 47.73
C ALA A 414 -7.16 49.43 46.26
N PRO A 415 -7.93 48.91 45.28
CA PRO A 415 -7.83 49.34 43.90
C PRO A 415 -8.44 50.73 43.71
N ASN A 416 -7.93 51.47 42.74
CA ASN A 416 -8.59 52.64 42.17
C ASN A 416 -9.77 52.16 41.32
N THR A 417 -10.98 52.44 41.80
CA THR A 417 -12.24 52.00 41.19
C THR A 417 -12.79 52.97 40.15
N GLU A 418 -12.16 54.13 39.95
CA GLU A 418 -12.55 55.12 38.94
C GLU A 418 -12.00 54.76 37.55
N GLN A 419 -10.69 54.46 37.44
CA GLN A 419 -10.01 54.09 36.19
C GLN A 419 -8.78 53.16 36.38
N GLY A 420 -8.86 52.15 37.26
CA GLY A 420 -7.76 51.21 37.49
C GLY A 420 -7.72 49.99 36.55
N ARG A 421 -6.51 49.56 36.15
CA ARG A 421 -6.26 48.28 35.45
C ARG A 421 -5.22 47.48 36.21
N TYR A 422 -5.56 46.26 36.60
CA TYR A 422 -4.76 45.34 37.41
C TYR A 422 -4.60 44.02 36.66
N THR A 423 -3.40 43.46 36.66
CA THR A 423 -3.09 42.19 35.97
C THR A 423 -2.19 41.36 36.87
N GLY A 424 -2.52 40.09 37.02
CA GLY A 424 -1.87 39.21 37.97
C GLY A 424 -2.69 37.97 38.29
N GLU A 425 -2.09 37.06 39.04
CA GLU A 425 -2.72 35.84 39.51
C GLU A 425 -3.69 36.13 40.66
N VAL A 426 -4.83 35.43 40.68
CA VAL A 426 -5.77 35.50 41.81
C VAL A 426 -5.26 34.60 42.94
N GLU A 427 -4.88 35.22 44.06
CA GLU A 427 -4.28 34.53 45.20
C GLU A 427 -5.36 33.89 46.09
N ALA A 428 -6.45 34.60 46.33
CA ALA A 428 -7.58 34.10 47.11
C ALA A 428 -8.88 34.82 46.74
N VAL A 429 -10.02 34.17 46.99
CA VAL A 429 -11.35 34.77 46.88
C VAL A 429 -12.15 34.38 48.12
N ASP A 430 -12.67 35.38 48.84
CA ASP A 430 -13.59 35.20 49.96
C ASP A 430 -15.00 35.72 49.61
N ALA A 431 -15.90 35.74 50.60
CA ALA A 431 -17.29 36.17 50.39
C ALA A 431 -17.43 37.64 49.97
N GLN A 432 -16.47 38.50 50.34
CA GLN A 432 -16.51 39.95 50.15
C GLN A 432 -15.39 40.49 49.24
N HIS A 433 -14.30 39.76 49.04
CA HIS A 433 -13.12 40.25 48.33
C HIS A 433 -12.47 39.21 47.41
N VAL A 434 -11.84 39.71 46.35
CA VAL A 434 -10.92 39.01 45.45
C VAL A 434 -9.53 39.60 45.66
N TYR A 435 -8.55 38.76 46.02
CA TYR A 435 -7.17 39.15 46.23
C TYR A 435 -6.35 38.79 45.00
N GLN A 436 -5.79 39.80 44.34
CA GLN A 436 -4.97 39.63 43.15
C GLN A 436 -3.53 40.03 43.43
N ARG A 437 -2.59 39.13 43.17
CA ARG A 437 -1.16 39.41 43.31
C ARG A 437 -0.66 40.21 42.13
N ARG A 438 -0.08 41.38 42.38
CA ARG A 438 0.55 42.25 41.39
C ARG A 438 2.00 42.55 41.79
N GLY A 439 2.91 41.70 41.33
CA GLY A 439 4.32 41.78 41.73
C GLY A 439 4.52 41.38 43.20
N GLN A 440 4.97 42.33 44.02
CA GLN A 440 5.13 42.15 45.48
C GLN A 440 3.90 42.60 46.29
N ASP A 441 2.95 43.29 45.67
CA ASP A 441 1.74 43.78 46.33
C ASP A 441 0.54 42.86 46.08
N VAL A 442 -0.38 42.79 47.05
CA VAL A 442 -1.70 42.16 46.88
C VAL A 442 -2.77 43.25 46.77
N ILE A 443 -3.57 43.22 45.71
CA ILE A 443 -4.68 44.15 45.49
C ILE A 443 -5.98 43.49 45.95
N ARG A 444 -6.72 44.18 46.84
CA ARG A 444 -7.99 43.69 47.41
C ARG A 444 -9.18 44.33 46.71
N HIS A 445 -9.79 43.59 45.80
CA HIS A 445 -10.97 44.03 45.07
C HIS A 445 -12.25 43.62 45.80
N ASP A 446 -13.23 44.51 45.92
CA ASP A 446 -14.53 44.17 46.48
C ASP A 446 -15.34 43.29 45.50
N ARG A 447 -15.80 42.14 45.98
CA ARG A 447 -16.51 41.09 45.23
C ARG A 447 -17.76 41.63 44.53
N LYS A 448 -18.43 42.65 45.10
CA LYS A 448 -19.65 43.24 44.54
C LYS A 448 -19.44 43.89 43.18
N HIS A 449 -18.20 44.23 42.83
CA HIS A 449 -17.88 44.83 41.53
C HIS A 449 -17.77 43.81 40.39
N PHE A 450 -17.80 42.51 40.69
CA PHE A 450 -17.65 41.41 39.74
C PHE A 450 -18.99 40.70 39.50
N ASN A 451 -19.34 40.45 38.25
CA ASN A 451 -20.49 39.59 37.91
C ASN A 451 -20.19 38.11 38.19
N GLU A 452 -18.96 37.66 37.95
CA GLU A 452 -18.47 36.30 38.19
C GLU A 452 -17.06 36.38 38.79
N ALA A 453 -16.74 35.50 39.77
CA ALA A 453 -15.39 35.50 40.36
C ALA A 453 -14.43 34.78 39.44
N PRO A 454 -13.23 35.31 39.23
CA PRO A 454 -12.13 34.47 38.80
C PRO A 454 -11.80 33.45 39.91
N GLN A 455 -11.29 32.29 39.54
CA GLN A 455 -10.90 31.27 40.52
C GLN A 455 -9.49 31.55 41.06
N PRO A 456 -9.18 31.14 42.31
CA PRO A 456 -7.80 31.17 42.79
C PRO A 456 -6.87 30.39 41.85
N GLY A 457 -5.75 31.00 41.44
CA GLY A 457 -4.80 30.49 40.46
C GLY A 457 -5.00 30.99 39.02
N ASP A 458 -6.10 31.70 38.73
CA ASP A 458 -6.31 32.27 37.39
C ASP A 458 -5.42 33.49 37.15
N GLN A 459 -4.76 33.54 35.99
CA GLN A 459 -4.08 34.74 35.51
C GLN A 459 -5.12 35.67 34.86
N VAL A 460 -5.43 36.78 35.52
CA VAL A 460 -6.54 37.65 35.08
C VAL A 460 -6.13 39.10 34.96
N GLN A 461 -6.87 39.83 34.14
CA GLN A 461 -6.82 41.28 34.09
C GLN A 461 -8.16 41.85 34.56
N VAL A 462 -8.14 42.59 35.68
CA VAL A 462 -9.28 43.32 36.23
C VAL A 462 -9.19 44.79 35.80
N THR A 463 -10.22 45.29 35.12
CA THR A 463 -10.31 46.70 34.69
C THR A 463 -11.55 47.35 35.28
N TYR A 464 -11.41 48.51 35.90
CA TYR A 464 -12.52 49.30 36.44
C TYR A 464 -12.96 50.39 35.46
N ARG A 465 -14.27 50.52 35.27
CA ARG A 465 -14.91 51.66 34.60
C ARG A 465 -16.16 52.03 35.38
N GLN A 466 -16.25 53.28 35.86
CA GLN A 466 -17.40 53.79 36.62
C GLN A 466 -17.79 52.88 37.81
N GLY A 467 -16.82 52.40 38.57
CA GLY A 467 -17.08 51.54 39.73
C GLY A 467 -17.55 50.11 39.41
N LYS A 468 -17.52 49.66 38.14
CA LYS A 468 -17.74 48.26 37.76
C LYS A 468 -16.44 47.60 37.31
N ALA A 469 -16.20 46.37 37.75
CA ALA A 469 -15.01 45.60 37.37
C ALA A 469 -15.35 44.63 36.23
N THR A 470 -14.56 44.68 35.15
CA THR A 470 -14.58 43.67 34.08
C THR A 470 -13.33 42.81 34.17
N VAL A 471 -13.50 41.49 34.16
CA VAL A 471 -12.41 40.51 34.21
C VAL A 471 -12.18 39.93 32.84
N LYS A 472 -10.93 39.94 32.38
CA LYS A 472 -10.49 39.21 31.20
C LYS A 472 -9.53 38.13 31.65
N ASN A 473 -9.92 36.86 31.50
CA ASN A 473 -9.00 35.74 31.72
C ASN A 473 -7.92 35.81 30.64
N GLN A 474 -6.68 35.95 31.09
CA GLN A 474 -5.52 35.74 30.24
C GLN A 474 -5.26 34.24 30.34
N GLY A 475 -6.00 33.46 29.53
CA GLY A 475 -5.74 32.02 29.41
C GLY A 475 -4.26 31.80 29.15
N ARG A 476 -3.70 30.66 29.60
CA ARG A 476 -2.33 30.24 29.30
C ARG A 476 -2.05 30.40 27.81
N GLU A 477 -1.45 31.53 27.44
CA GLU A 477 -0.71 31.69 26.22
C GLU A 477 0.47 30.74 26.37
N ILE A 478 0.36 29.59 25.72
CA ILE A 478 1.52 28.81 25.34
C ILE A 478 2.25 29.73 24.37
N ASP A 479 3.29 30.40 24.85
CA ASP A 479 4.37 30.89 24.00
C ASP A 479 5.01 29.67 23.32
N ASN A 480 4.40 29.30 22.20
CA ASN A 480 5.14 28.96 21.01
C ASN A 480 5.68 30.28 20.48
N ASP A 481 7.00 30.42 20.58
CA ASP A 481 7.76 31.53 20.06
C ASP A 481 7.45 31.75 18.56
N HIS A 482 7.30 33.02 18.20
CA HIS A 482 7.24 33.50 16.83
C HIS A 482 8.65 33.64 16.27
N SER A 483 8.91 33.11 15.07
CA SER A 483 9.68 33.85 14.07
C SER A 483 9.08 33.54 12.70
N HIS A 484 8.29 34.47 12.15
CA HIS A 484 8.71 35.53 11.23
C HIS A 484 9.55 35.04 10.05
N GLY A 485 8.92 35.10 8.88
CA GLY A 485 9.65 35.38 7.65
C GLY A 485 10.18 36.82 7.66
N LEU A 486 11.39 36.94 7.13
CA LEU A 486 11.75 37.88 6.07
C LEU A 486 12.32 37.06 4.92
#